data_AF-A0A852K073-F1
#
_entry.id   AF-A0A852K073-F1
#
_cell.length_a   1.000
_cell.length_b   1.000
_cell.length_c   1.000
_cell.angle_alpha   90.00
_cell.angle_beta   90.00
_cell.angle_gamma   90.00
#
_symmetry.space_group_name_H-M   'P 1'
#
loop_
_entity.id
_entity.type
_entity.pdbx_description
1 polymer ?
#
loop_
_entity_poly.entity_id
_entity_poly.type
_entity_poly.pdbx_seq_one_letter_code
_entity_poly.pdbx_strand_id
1 'polypeptide(L)'
;VPPVPLLQLEKCCTRNNSVTLAWRMPPLSHNPVEGYILELDDGDGGQFREVYVGKETLCTIDGLHFNSTYNARVKAFNSSGVGPYSKTVILQTSDGELGLCHSLNEKLQVSVAGHFHPFTPINVFDTYWHFPLSVTLQASSCVILVGLAWFTFDPSSAHRDIVLSNDNQTATCNSYDDRVVLGTAAFSKGVHYWELHVDRYDNHPDPAFGVARINVVKDMMLGKDDKAWAMYVDNNRSWFMHCNSHTNRTEGGVSKGATVGVLLDLNKHNLTFYINGQQQGPPAFENIEGVFMPALSLNRNVQVNLQSSHTDPFQLKELIASSMGSQ
;
A
#
# COMPACT_ATOMS: atom_id res chain seq x y z
N VAL A 1 28.35 23.54 20.52
CA VAL A 1 27.46 22.89 19.53
C VAL A 1 26.10 23.58 19.51
N PRO A 2 25.34 23.55 18.40
CA PRO A 2 24.02 24.18 18.29
C PRO A 2 22.96 23.63 19.27
N PRO A 3 21.93 24.42 19.62
CA PRO A 3 20.79 23.94 20.40
C PRO A 3 19.87 22.99 19.60
N VAL A 4 18.92 22.36 20.30
CA VAL A 4 17.89 21.48 19.72
C VAL A 4 16.99 22.26 18.75
N PRO A 5 16.83 21.84 17.48
CA PRO A 5 15.82 22.41 16.58
C PRO A 5 14.40 22.03 17.00
N LEU A 6 13.43 22.91 16.71
CA LEU A 6 12.01 22.71 16.96
C LEU A 6 11.30 22.34 15.66
N LEU A 7 10.60 21.20 15.65
CA LEU A 7 9.74 20.82 14.53
C LEU A 7 8.49 21.72 14.49
N GLN A 8 8.12 22.13 13.28
CA GLN A 8 6.93 22.92 12.98
C GLN A 8 5.83 21.99 12.47
N LEU A 9 5.18 21.26 13.38
CA LEU A 9 4.19 20.22 13.05
C LEU A 9 3.08 20.75 12.13
N GLU A 10 2.68 22.00 12.33
CA GLU A 10 1.67 22.70 11.53
C GLU A 10 2.04 22.87 10.05
N LYS A 11 3.33 22.75 9.71
CA LYS A 11 3.86 22.79 8.34
C LYS A 11 4.30 21.42 7.85
N CYS A 12 4.30 20.41 8.72
CA CYS A 12 4.58 19.04 8.33
C CYS A 12 3.32 18.41 7.74
N CYS A 13 3.46 17.70 6.63
CA CYS A 13 2.36 16.87 6.13
C CYS A 13 2.84 15.66 5.35
N THR A 14 1.95 14.69 5.26
CA THR A 14 2.14 13.49 4.45
C THR A 14 1.29 13.59 3.20
N ARG A 15 1.83 13.22 2.04
CA ARG A 15 1.10 13.21 0.76
C ARG A 15 1.50 11.97 -0.02
N ASN A 16 0.55 11.08 -0.27
CA ASN A 16 0.84 9.79 -0.90
C ASN A 16 1.97 9.05 -0.15
N ASN A 17 3.05 8.75 -0.86
CA ASN A 17 4.29 8.17 -0.34
C ASN A 17 5.40 9.19 -0.09
N SER A 18 5.04 10.43 0.19
CA SER A 18 6.00 11.46 0.59
C SER A 18 5.62 12.15 1.87
N VAL A 19 6.65 12.68 2.53
CA VAL A 19 6.51 13.40 3.78
C VAL A 19 7.28 14.70 3.68
N THR A 20 6.63 15.80 4.03
CA THR A 20 7.26 17.11 4.19
C THR A 20 7.42 17.41 5.67
N LEU A 21 8.65 17.75 6.08
CA LEU A 21 9.03 18.12 7.43
C LEU A 21 9.58 19.54 7.46
N ALA A 22 9.16 20.31 8.45
CA ALA A 22 9.61 21.67 8.67
C ALA A 22 10.15 21.80 10.10
N TRP A 23 11.23 22.57 10.26
CA TRP A 23 11.81 22.86 11.57
C TRP A 23 12.28 24.31 11.64
N ARG A 24 12.68 24.75 12.83
CA ARG A 24 13.29 26.06 13.07
C ARG A 24 14.12 26.03 14.33
N MET A 25 15.04 26.99 14.46
CA MET A 25 15.74 27.17 15.73
C MET A 25 14.87 27.90 16.77
N PRO A 26 15.02 27.58 18.06
CA PRO A 26 14.44 28.39 19.13
C PRO A 26 14.86 29.87 19.00
N PRO A 27 13.94 30.81 19.27
CA PRO A 27 14.29 32.23 19.32
C PRO A 27 15.45 32.48 20.29
N LEU A 28 16.28 33.49 20.02
CA LEU A 28 17.41 33.90 20.85
C LEU A 28 18.59 32.91 20.93
N SER A 29 18.70 31.96 19.99
CA SER A 29 19.90 31.12 19.91
C SER A 29 21.13 31.93 19.49
N HIS A 30 22.05 32.20 20.42
CA HIS A 30 23.31 32.91 20.14
C HIS A 30 24.38 32.03 19.46
N ASN A 31 24.12 30.73 19.30
CA ASN A 31 25.02 29.81 18.62
C ASN A 31 24.70 29.77 17.12
N PRO A 32 25.66 30.12 16.23
CA PRO A 32 25.44 30.05 14.79
C PRO A 32 25.21 28.61 14.35
N VAL A 33 24.24 28.42 13.46
CA VAL A 33 23.92 27.12 12.84
C VAL A 33 24.41 27.15 11.40
N GLU A 34 25.22 26.15 11.03
CA GLU A 34 25.72 26.01 9.65
C GLU A 34 24.86 25.07 8.81
N GLY A 35 24.10 24.18 9.45
CA GLY A 35 23.14 23.29 8.80
C GLY A 35 22.43 22.36 9.77
N TYR A 36 21.64 21.46 9.19
CA TYR A 36 20.80 20.48 9.85
C TYR A 36 21.02 19.11 9.23
N ILE A 37 20.82 18.08 10.04
CA ILE A 37 20.76 16.67 9.63
C ILE A 37 19.38 16.16 10.02
N LEU A 38 18.61 15.72 9.03
CA LEU A 38 17.32 15.08 9.23
C LEU A 38 17.49 13.57 9.10
N GLU A 39 16.94 12.85 10.07
CA GLU A 39 16.90 11.39 10.08
C GLU A 39 15.47 10.87 10.05
N LEU A 40 15.28 9.77 9.32
CA LEU A 40 14.03 9.02 9.21
C LEU A 40 14.33 7.53 9.41
N ASP A 41 13.47 6.78 10.07
CA ASP A 41 13.55 5.31 10.08
C ASP A 41 13.05 4.69 8.76
N ASP A 42 13.03 3.36 8.70
CA ASP A 42 12.59 2.60 7.53
C ASP A 42 11.07 2.42 7.44
N GLY A 43 10.31 2.91 8.43
CA GLY A 43 8.86 2.75 8.48
C GLY A 43 8.40 1.40 9.03
N ASP A 44 9.33 0.58 9.53
CA ASP A 44 9.11 -0.72 10.18
C ASP A 44 9.77 -0.79 11.57
N GLY A 45 10.06 0.37 12.16
CA GLY A 45 10.70 0.49 13.48
C GLY A 45 12.18 0.13 13.50
N GLY A 46 12.84 0.11 12.34
CA GLY A 46 14.27 -0.12 12.20
C GLY A 46 15.13 1.11 12.51
N GLN A 47 16.34 1.13 11.94
CA GLN A 47 17.33 2.16 12.24
C GLN A 47 17.04 3.48 11.52
N PHE A 48 17.26 4.59 12.22
CA PHE A 48 17.29 5.93 11.63
C PHE A 48 18.43 6.07 10.61
N ARG A 49 18.14 6.68 9.47
CA ARG A 49 19.11 7.02 8.42
C ARG A 49 19.03 8.51 8.08
N GLU A 50 20.16 9.09 7.72
CA GLU A 50 20.23 10.48 7.27
C GLU A 50 19.56 10.62 5.89
N VAL A 51 18.50 11.41 5.82
CA VAL A 51 17.71 11.65 4.60
C VAL A 51 17.93 13.06 4.04
N TYR A 52 18.48 13.97 4.84
CA TYR A 52 18.84 15.32 4.42
C TYR A 52 19.99 15.89 5.25
N VAL A 53 20.93 16.55 4.58
CA VAL A 53 21.99 17.36 5.21
C VAL A 53 22.11 18.68 4.46
N GLY A 54 21.87 19.80 5.15
CA GLY A 54 21.95 21.12 4.52
C GLY A 54 21.39 22.26 5.36
N LYS A 55 21.22 23.44 4.75
CA LYS A 55 20.83 24.69 5.44
C LYS A 55 19.33 24.93 5.49
N GLU A 56 18.57 24.26 4.63
CA GLU A 56 17.13 24.43 4.54
C GLU A 56 16.45 23.92 5.80
N THR A 57 15.30 24.51 6.10
CA THR A 57 14.49 24.17 7.26
C THR A 57 13.13 23.59 6.88
N LEU A 58 13.00 23.20 5.62
CA LEU A 58 11.85 22.51 5.03
C LEU A 58 12.41 21.46 4.07
N CYS A 59 12.02 20.20 4.24
CA CYS A 59 12.49 19.10 3.42
C CYS A 59 11.33 18.15 3.12
N THR A 60 11.20 17.79 1.84
CA THR A 60 10.26 16.76 1.38
C THR A 60 11.06 15.50 1.05
N ILE A 61 10.63 14.38 1.60
CA ILE A 61 11.19 13.05 1.40
C ILE A 61 10.16 12.25 0.61
N ASP A 62 10.47 11.91 -0.63
CA ASP A 62 9.63 11.12 -1.52
C ASP A 62 10.06 9.64 -1.55
N GLY A 63 9.23 8.79 -2.15
CA GLY A 63 9.60 7.38 -2.40
C GLY A 63 9.50 6.48 -1.16
N LEU A 64 8.74 6.91 -0.14
CA LEU A 64 8.53 6.12 1.06
C LEU A 64 7.61 4.92 0.77
N HIS A 65 7.55 3.98 1.70
CA HIS A 65 6.57 2.91 1.64
C HIS A 65 5.18 3.47 1.92
N PHE A 66 4.18 3.00 1.18
CA PHE A 66 2.78 3.30 1.44
C PHE A 66 2.33 2.61 2.75
N ASN A 67 1.25 3.13 3.34
CA ASN A 67 0.66 2.65 4.59
C ASN A 67 1.68 2.38 5.71
N SER A 68 2.66 3.26 5.85
CA SER A 68 3.81 3.04 6.73
C SER A 68 3.95 4.19 7.72
N THR A 69 4.30 3.82 8.95
CA THR A 69 4.51 4.76 10.04
C THR A 69 6.00 5.02 10.18
N TYR A 70 6.41 6.24 9.87
CA TYR A 70 7.79 6.69 9.95
C TYR A 70 8.02 7.55 11.20
N ASN A 71 9.18 7.35 11.81
CA ASN A 71 9.70 8.20 12.87
C ASN A 71 10.78 9.14 12.30
N ALA A 72 10.63 10.45 12.51
CA ALA A 72 11.60 11.45 12.07
C ALA A 72 12.16 12.29 13.23
N ARG A 73 13.43 12.68 13.13
CA ARG A 73 14.10 13.58 14.09
C ARG A 73 15.17 14.42 13.40
N VAL A 74 15.39 15.64 13.89
CA VAL A 74 16.35 16.59 13.29
C VAL A 74 17.35 17.09 14.34
N LYS A 75 18.61 17.28 13.93
CA LYS A 75 19.67 17.90 14.74
C LYS A 75 20.35 19.02 13.94
N ALA A 76 20.93 20.00 14.62
CA ALA A 76 21.68 21.09 14.00
C ALA A 76 23.19 20.88 14.19
N PHE A 77 24.01 21.38 13.26
CA PHE A 77 25.47 21.33 13.37
C PHE A 77 26.12 22.68 13.01
N ASN A 78 27.34 22.87 13.52
CA ASN A 78 28.25 23.94 13.13
C ASN A 78 29.71 23.46 13.24
N SER A 79 30.66 24.35 12.97
CA SER A 79 32.11 24.10 13.11
C SER A 79 32.55 23.57 14.49
N SER A 80 31.78 23.80 15.56
CA SER A 80 32.06 23.25 16.89
C SER A 80 31.50 21.84 17.10
N GLY A 81 30.74 21.29 16.14
CA GLY A 81 30.18 19.94 16.17
C GLY A 81 28.66 19.88 16.04
N VAL A 82 28.12 18.70 16.32
CA VAL A 82 26.69 18.36 16.15
C VAL A 82 25.95 18.49 17.48
N GLY A 83 24.79 19.14 17.45
CA GLY A 83 23.90 19.31 18.58
C GLY A 83 23.00 18.09 18.85
N PRO A 84 22.21 18.15 19.93
CA PRO A 84 21.21 17.12 20.25
C PRO A 84 20.05 17.06 19.23
N TYR A 85 19.39 15.90 19.18
CA TYR A 85 18.18 15.68 18.37
C TYR A 85 16.95 16.41 18.95
N SER A 86 16.04 16.76 18.05
CA SER A 86 14.66 17.14 18.37
C SER A 86 13.90 15.97 19.02
N LYS A 87 12.67 16.26 19.49
CA LYS A 87 11.68 15.21 19.69
C LYS A 87 11.43 14.47 18.37
N THR A 88 11.11 13.19 18.48
CA THR A 88 10.67 12.37 17.34
C THR A 88 9.24 12.75 16.97
N VAL A 89 8.98 12.95 15.68
CA VAL A 89 7.63 13.06 15.12
C VAL A 89 7.29 11.76 14.39
N ILE A 90 6.03 11.34 14.55
CA ILE A 90 5.48 10.15 13.90
C ILE A 90 4.63 10.60 12.72
N LEU A 91 4.86 9.98 11.56
CA LEU A 91 4.30 10.34 10.28
C LEU A 91 3.70 9.09 9.64
N GLN A 92 2.49 9.17 9.11
CA GLN A 92 1.88 8.04 8.41
C GLN A 92 1.68 8.40 6.94
N THR A 93 2.28 7.61 6.05
CA THR A 93 2.03 7.70 4.60
C THR A 93 0.65 7.14 4.27
N SER A 94 0.04 7.62 3.18
CA SER A 94 -1.29 7.17 2.77
C SER A 94 -1.32 5.65 2.54
N ASP A 95 -2.48 5.04 2.75
CA ASP A 95 -2.75 3.64 2.42
C ASP A 95 -2.68 3.30 0.92
N GLY A 96 -2.54 4.31 0.06
CA GLY A 96 -2.44 4.18 -1.38
C GLY A 96 -3.58 4.90 -2.08
N GLU A 97 -4.69 5.21 -1.40
CA GLU A 97 -5.73 6.05 -1.97
C GLU A 97 -5.17 7.45 -2.25
N LEU A 98 -5.23 7.88 -3.52
CA LEU A 98 -4.75 9.17 -3.95
C LEU A 98 -5.59 10.30 -3.32
N GLY A 99 -5.18 10.85 -2.16
CA GLY A 99 -5.91 11.97 -1.56
C GLY A 99 -5.38 12.59 -0.26
N LEU A 100 -5.05 13.88 -0.35
CA LEU A 100 -4.93 14.93 0.70
C LEU A 100 -3.68 14.95 1.62
N CYS A 101 -3.12 16.15 1.79
CA CYS A 101 -2.01 16.47 2.70
C CYS A 101 -2.59 16.64 4.12
N HIS A 102 -2.30 15.70 5.02
CA HIS A 102 -2.73 15.79 6.42
C HIS A 102 -1.73 16.67 7.20
N SER A 103 -2.13 17.89 7.56
CA SER A 103 -1.38 18.71 8.51
C SER A 103 -1.35 18.01 9.88
N LEU A 104 -0.16 17.80 10.42
CA LEU A 104 -0.01 17.20 11.75
C LEU A 104 -0.39 18.24 12.82
N ASN A 105 -1.46 17.99 13.57
CA ASN A 105 -1.74 18.70 14.81
C ASN A 105 -1.59 17.75 16.00
N GLU A 106 -1.31 18.30 17.18
CA GLU A 106 -0.88 17.65 18.43
C GLU A 106 -1.84 16.61 19.06
N LYS A 107 -2.71 15.96 18.29
CA LYS A 107 -3.53 14.84 18.77
C LYS A 107 -2.89 13.51 18.39
N LEU A 108 -2.10 12.98 19.32
CA LEU A 108 -2.13 11.55 19.62
C LEU A 108 -3.62 11.15 19.74
N GLN A 109 -4.18 10.56 18.68
CA GLN A 109 -5.44 9.82 18.82
C GLN A 109 -5.10 8.52 19.53
N VAL A 110 -5.21 8.57 20.86
CA VAL A 110 -5.49 7.39 21.68
C VAL A 110 -6.76 6.75 21.09
N SER A 111 -6.63 5.55 20.50
CA SER A 111 -7.79 4.75 20.12
C SER A 111 -8.50 4.32 21.40
N VAL A 112 -9.54 5.05 21.77
CA VAL A 112 -10.52 4.59 22.75
C VAL A 112 -11.65 3.96 21.94
N ALA A 113 -11.70 2.62 21.94
CA ALA A 113 -12.87 1.90 21.48
C ALA A 113 -14.06 2.26 22.39
N GLY A 114 -15.03 2.99 21.86
CA GLY A 114 -16.23 3.38 22.58
C GLY A 114 -17.42 3.45 21.63
N HIS A 115 -18.30 2.46 21.70
CA HIS A 115 -19.58 2.44 20.99
C HIS A 115 -20.45 3.62 21.43
N PHE A 116 -20.88 4.45 20.48
CA PHE A 116 -21.95 5.42 20.71
C PHE A 116 -23.31 4.75 20.48
N HIS A 117 -24.14 4.73 21.52
CA HIS A 117 -25.60 4.71 21.38
C HIS A 117 -26.17 6.01 21.97
N PRO A 118 -27.23 6.57 21.39
CA PRO A 118 -27.67 7.94 21.68
C PRO A 118 -28.42 8.07 23.02
N PHE A 119 -28.29 9.27 23.58
CA PHE A 119 -28.81 9.74 24.86
C PHE A 119 -30.34 9.66 25.02
N THR A 120 -30.77 9.30 26.24
CA THR A 120 -31.92 9.91 26.95
C THR A 120 -31.53 10.15 28.42
N PRO A 121 -31.89 11.29 29.06
CA PRO A 121 -31.42 11.62 30.40
C PRO A 121 -32.42 11.19 31.50
N ILE A 122 -31.93 10.90 32.71
CA ILE A 122 -32.37 11.47 34.02
C ILE A 122 -32.00 10.58 35.25
N ASN A 123 -31.43 11.27 36.26
CA ASN A 123 -31.37 11.10 37.73
C ASN A 123 -30.53 10.05 38.49
N VAL A 124 -29.77 10.65 39.41
CA VAL A 124 -28.95 10.24 40.57
C VAL A 124 -29.64 9.34 41.61
N PHE A 125 -28.91 8.37 42.21
CA PHE A 125 -28.77 8.13 43.68
C PHE A 125 -27.78 6.96 43.97
N ASP A 126 -26.82 7.19 44.88
CA ASP A 126 -26.18 6.32 45.92
C ASP A 126 -26.00 4.79 45.68
N THR A 127 -24.96 4.04 46.10
CA THR A 127 -23.86 4.13 47.10
C THR A 127 -22.89 2.92 46.89
N TYR A 128 -21.64 3.07 47.38
CA TYR A 128 -20.56 2.11 47.74
C TYR A 128 -20.58 0.62 47.30
N TRP A 129 -19.42 0.05 46.92
CA TRP A 129 -18.70 -1.07 47.60
C TRP A 129 -17.41 -1.51 46.86
N HIS A 130 -16.30 -1.55 47.63
CA HIS A 130 -15.06 -2.36 47.53
C HIS A 130 -14.30 -2.64 46.20
N PHE A 131 -13.06 -2.14 46.14
CA PHE A 131 -11.89 -2.83 45.55
C PHE A 131 -11.52 -4.07 46.41
N PRO A 132 -10.87 -5.15 45.89
CA PRO A 132 -9.80 -5.12 44.89
C PRO A 132 -9.88 -6.23 43.83
N LEU A 133 -9.22 -6.05 42.68
CA LEU A 133 -8.87 -7.19 41.82
C LEU A 133 -7.54 -6.95 41.11
N SER A 134 -6.61 -7.86 41.40
CA SER A 134 -5.39 -8.15 40.66
C SER A 134 -5.68 -8.26 39.16
N VAL A 135 -5.03 -7.43 38.35
CA VAL A 135 -5.00 -7.62 36.89
C VAL A 135 -3.91 -8.64 36.59
N THR A 136 -4.34 -9.89 36.39
CA THR A 136 -3.54 -10.88 35.69
C THR A 136 -3.44 -10.43 34.23
N LEU A 137 -2.23 -10.09 33.77
CA LEU A 137 -1.92 -9.88 32.35
C LEU A 137 -2.12 -11.21 31.63
N GLN A 138 -3.32 -11.43 31.09
CA GLN A 138 -3.50 -12.45 30.07
C GLN A 138 -2.93 -11.84 28.79
N ALA A 139 -1.78 -12.35 28.37
CA ALA A 139 -1.22 -12.07 27.06
C ALA A 139 -2.22 -12.58 26.01
N SER A 140 -3.16 -11.72 25.60
CA SER A 140 -3.94 -11.95 24.40
C SER A 140 -2.96 -11.87 23.26
N SER A 141 -2.67 -13.02 22.67
CA SER A 141 -2.03 -13.17 21.38
C SER A 141 -2.61 -12.12 20.44
N CYS A 142 -1.85 -11.08 20.16
CA CYS A 142 -2.13 -10.13 19.11
C CYS A 142 -2.02 -10.92 17.80
N VAL A 143 -3.13 -11.48 17.35
CA VAL A 143 -3.26 -11.92 15.97
C VAL A 143 -3.13 -10.64 15.17
N ILE A 144 -1.97 -10.43 14.55
CA ILE A 144 -1.73 -9.38 13.57
C ILE A 144 -2.89 -9.47 12.58
N LEU A 145 -3.83 -8.52 12.65
CA LEU A 145 -4.76 -8.27 11.57
C LEU A 145 -3.88 -7.89 10.39
N VAL A 146 -3.64 -8.85 9.49
CA VAL A 146 -3.12 -8.56 8.16
C VAL A 146 -4.05 -7.51 7.59
N GLY A 147 -3.56 -6.28 7.44
CA GLY A 147 -4.37 -5.15 6.99
C GLY A 147 -4.95 -5.49 5.63
N LEU A 148 -6.25 -5.80 5.58
CA LEU A 148 -6.97 -5.99 4.33
C LEU A 148 -7.00 -4.63 3.63
N ALA A 149 -6.20 -4.47 2.58
CA ALA A 149 -6.24 -3.27 1.74
C ALA A 149 -7.51 -3.35 0.89
N TRP A 150 -8.50 -2.52 1.19
CA TRP A 150 -9.64 -2.29 0.32
C TRP A 150 -9.24 -1.33 -0.81
N PHE A 151 -9.53 -1.66 -2.06
CA PHE A 151 -9.23 -0.79 -3.20
C PHE A 151 -10.16 -1.06 -4.38
N THR A 152 -10.28 -0.09 -5.29
CA THR A 152 -11.09 -0.18 -6.51
C THR A 152 -10.23 0.08 -7.74
N PHE A 153 -10.77 0.04 -8.95
CA PHE A 153 -10.07 0.58 -10.12
C PHE A 153 -10.01 2.10 -10.04
N ASP A 154 -8.86 2.69 -10.36
CA ASP A 154 -8.64 4.14 -10.38
C ASP A 154 -9.08 4.72 -11.75
N PRO A 155 -10.18 5.52 -11.79
CA PRO A 155 -10.64 6.14 -13.04
C PRO A 155 -9.62 7.11 -13.65
N SER A 156 -8.73 7.69 -12.85
CA SER A 156 -7.70 8.61 -13.34
C SER A 156 -6.54 7.89 -14.04
N SER A 157 -6.36 6.59 -13.72
CA SER A 157 -5.36 5.72 -14.37
C SER A 157 -5.88 5.05 -15.65
N ALA A 158 -7.20 4.98 -15.81
CA ALA A 158 -7.86 4.21 -16.86
C ALA A 158 -7.63 4.83 -18.24
N HIS A 159 -7.33 3.99 -19.24
CA HIS A 159 -7.39 4.44 -20.63
C HIS A 159 -8.81 4.94 -20.97
N ARG A 160 -8.94 5.91 -21.89
CA ARG A 160 -10.25 6.53 -22.25
C ARG A 160 -11.32 5.54 -22.75
N ASP A 161 -10.90 4.39 -23.26
CA ASP A 161 -11.82 3.35 -23.76
C ASP A 161 -12.25 2.35 -22.66
N ILE A 162 -11.61 2.38 -21.48
CA ILE A 162 -12.02 1.58 -20.34
C ILE A 162 -13.33 2.15 -19.81
N VAL A 163 -14.27 1.26 -19.51
CA VAL A 163 -15.55 1.59 -18.91
C VAL A 163 -15.57 0.98 -17.51
N LEU A 164 -15.61 1.84 -16.51
CA LEU A 164 -15.76 1.45 -15.11
C LEU A 164 -17.22 1.55 -14.67
N SER A 165 -17.66 0.61 -13.86
CA SER A 165 -18.99 0.59 -13.26
C SER A 165 -18.95 -0.07 -11.88
N ASN A 166 -20.10 -0.15 -11.20
CA ASN A 166 -20.23 -0.77 -9.88
C ASN A 166 -19.23 -0.18 -8.87
N ASP A 167 -19.28 1.14 -8.65
CA ASP A 167 -18.36 1.87 -7.77
C ASP A 167 -16.88 1.61 -8.12
N ASN A 168 -16.57 1.59 -9.42
CA ASN A 168 -15.26 1.28 -9.98
C ASN A 168 -14.70 -0.09 -9.62
N GLN A 169 -15.54 -1.04 -9.23
CA GLN A 169 -15.12 -2.44 -9.01
C GLN A 169 -15.23 -3.27 -10.29
N THR A 170 -16.00 -2.84 -11.28
CA THR A 170 -16.16 -3.58 -12.55
C THR A 170 -15.53 -2.82 -13.69
N ALA A 171 -14.73 -3.51 -14.51
CA ALA A 171 -14.08 -2.97 -15.70
C ALA A 171 -14.45 -3.76 -16.96
N THR A 172 -14.72 -3.03 -18.04
CA THR A 172 -14.78 -3.53 -19.43
C THR A 172 -14.14 -2.49 -20.35
N CYS A 173 -14.22 -2.69 -21.67
CA CYS A 173 -13.66 -1.76 -22.64
C CYS A 173 -14.60 -1.56 -23.84
N ASN A 174 -14.52 -0.41 -24.49
CA ASN A 174 -15.23 -0.17 -25.76
C ASN A 174 -14.40 -0.59 -27.00
N SER A 175 -13.09 -0.75 -26.84
CA SER A 175 -12.16 -1.07 -27.93
C SER A 175 -12.02 -2.58 -28.18
N TYR A 176 -11.62 -2.96 -29.39
CA TYR A 176 -11.14 -4.33 -29.69
C TYR A 176 -9.69 -4.55 -29.26
N ASP A 177 -8.90 -3.48 -29.17
CA ASP A 177 -7.56 -3.53 -28.60
C ASP A 177 -7.63 -3.59 -27.08
N ASP A 178 -6.66 -4.25 -26.46
CA ASP A 178 -6.53 -4.26 -25.00
C ASP A 178 -6.10 -2.89 -24.47
N ARG A 179 -6.76 -2.47 -23.39
CA ARG A 179 -6.50 -1.21 -22.71
C ARG A 179 -6.31 -1.44 -21.23
N VAL A 180 -5.50 -0.60 -20.59
CA VAL A 180 -5.09 -0.78 -19.19
C VAL A 180 -5.91 0.10 -18.24
N VAL A 181 -6.16 -0.44 -17.05
CA VAL A 181 -6.56 0.30 -15.84
C VAL A 181 -5.77 -0.22 -14.63
N LEU A 182 -5.46 0.67 -13.68
CA LEU A 182 -4.79 0.34 -12.42
C LEU A 182 -5.77 0.38 -11.24
N GLY A 183 -5.43 -0.31 -10.16
CA GLY A 183 -6.10 -0.18 -8.87
C GLY A 183 -5.73 1.13 -8.16
N THR A 184 -6.55 1.56 -7.21
CA THR A 184 -6.27 2.74 -6.37
C THR A 184 -5.17 2.49 -5.35
N ALA A 185 -4.90 1.23 -4.96
CA ALA A 185 -3.84 0.91 -4.02
C ALA A 185 -2.45 0.83 -4.69
N ALA A 186 -1.44 1.21 -3.90
CA ALA A 186 -0.04 1.07 -4.26
C ALA A 186 0.70 0.28 -3.15
N PHE A 187 1.28 -0.86 -3.52
CA PHE A 187 1.96 -1.77 -2.61
C PHE A 187 3.47 -1.65 -2.76
N SER A 188 4.17 -1.56 -1.63
CA SER A 188 5.63 -1.39 -1.62
C SER A 188 6.35 -2.29 -0.61
N LYS A 189 5.61 -3.06 0.18
CA LYS A 189 6.12 -4.06 1.15
C LYS A 189 5.00 -5.03 1.54
N GLY A 190 5.32 -6.16 2.15
CA GLY A 190 4.34 -7.13 2.66
C GLY A 190 3.82 -8.09 1.58
N VAL A 191 2.76 -8.82 1.94
CA VAL A 191 2.12 -9.83 1.08
C VAL A 191 0.68 -9.40 0.80
N HIS A 192 0.32 -9.32 -0.47
CA HIS A 192 -0.99 -8.83 -0.93
C HIS A 192 -1.62 -9.82 -1.88
N TYR A 193 -2.91 -10.10 -1.67
CA TYR A 193 -3.71 -10.97 -2.52
C TYR A 193 -5.02 -10.29 -2.87
N TRP A 194 -5.40 -10.34 -4.14
CA TRP A 194 -6.72 -9.92 -4.60
C TRP A 194 -7.18 -10.82 -5.73
N GLU A 195 -8.49 -10.82 -5.96
CA GLU A 195 -9.10 -11.64 -7.01
C GLU A 195 -9.87 -10.79 -8.01
N LEU A 196 -9.93 -11.29 -9.23
CA LEU A 196 -10.65 -10.72 -10.35
C LEU A 196 -11.61 -11.77 -10.90
N HIS A 197 -12.90 -11.53 -10.79
CA HIS A 197 -13.96 -12.40 -11.28
C HIS A 197 -14.32 -12.07 -12.72
N VAL A 198 -14.39 -13.08 -13.59
CA VAL A 198 -14.67 -12.92 -15.01
C VAL A 198 -16.19 -12.97 -15.25
N ASP A 199 -16.84 -11.81 -15.21
CA ASP A 199 -18.29 -11.66 -15.41
C ASP A 199 -18.73 -12.03 -16.84
N ARG A 200 -17.89 -11.72 -17.83
CA ARG A 200 -18.14 -11.94 -19.26
C ARG A 200 -16.84 -12.27 -19.97
N TYR A 201 -16.90 -13.28 -20.84
CA TYR A 201 -15.80 -13.71 -21.69
C TYR A 201 -16.40 -14.23 -23.01
N ASP A 202 -16.33 -13.42 -24.06
CA ASP A 202 -16.89 -13.71 -25.38
C ASP A 202 -15.76 -13.96 -26.38
N ASN A 203 -15.91 -14.92 -27.30
CA ASN A 203 -14.88 -15.31 -28.29
C ASN A 203 -13.61 -15.89 -27.63
N HIS A 204 -12.42 -15.44 -28.08
CA HIS A 204 -11.10 -15.92 -27.63
C HIS A 204 -10.11 -14.75 -27.38
N PRO A 205 -10.43 -13.76 -26.53
CA PRO A 205 -9.51 -12.69 -26.17
C PRO A 205 -8.46 -13.17 -25.14
N ASP A 206 -7.41 -12.37 -24.96
CA ASP A 206 -6.30 -12.62 -24.02
C ASP A 206 -6.25 -11.52 -22.93
N PRO A 207 -7.26 -11.38 -22.05
CA PRO A 207 -7.15 -10.43 -20.94
C PRO A 207 -5.92 -10.73 -20.09
N ALA A 208 -5.26 -9.68 -19.59
CA ALA A 208 -4.06 -9.79 -18.79
C ALA A 208 -4.24 -9.19 -17.40
N PHE A 209 -3.76 -9.91 -16.39
CA PHE A 209 -3.91 -9.62 -14.97
C PHE A 209 -2.52 -9.55 -14.33
N GLY A 210 -2.28 -8.60 -13.44
CA GLY A 210 -1.01 -8.54 -12.74
C GLY A 210 -0.78 -7.24 -11.99
N VAL A 211 0.46 -6.77 -12.05
CA VAL A 211 0.89 -5.55 -11.38
C VAL A 211 1.64 -4.63 -12.34
N ALA A 212 1.58 -3.34 -12.09
CA ALA A 212 2.27 -2.36 -12.91
C ALA A 212 2.77 -1.16 -12.11
N ARG A 213 3.72 -0.42 -12.69
CA ARG A 213 4.10 0.92 -12.25
C ARG A 213 3.03 1.93 -12.69
N ILE A 214 2.92 3.04 -11.95
CA ILE A 214 1.95 4.11 -12.24
C ILE A 214 2.01 4.63 -13.68
N ASN A 215 3.21 4.67 -14.27
CA ASN A 215 3.48 5.17 -15.62
C ASN A 215 3.47 4.08 -16.72
N VAL A 216 2.89 2.90 -16.46
CA VAL A 216 2.70 1.86 -17.49
C VAL A 216 1.95 2.40 -18.71
N VAL A 217 2.31 1.97 -19.91
CA VAL A 217 1.64 2.38 -21.14
C VAL A 217 0.21 1.81 -21.18
N LYS A 218 -0.78 2.68 -21.42
CA LYS A 218 -2.20 2.32 -21.29
C LYS A 218 -2.87 1.82 -22.57
N ASP A 219 -2.20 2.01 -23.72
CA ASP A 219 -2.69 1.71 -25.07
C ASP A 219 -2.31 0.31 -25.58
N MET A 220 -1.93 -0.60 -24.68
CA MET A 220 -1.49 -1.96 -25.03
C MET A 220 -1.79 -2.96 -23.92
N MET A 221 -1.72 -4.24 -24.22
CA MET A 221 -1.78 -5.33 -23.24
C MET A 221 -0.67 -5.20 -22.19
N LEU A 222 -0.98 -5.51 -20.93
CA LEU A 222 0.00 -5.55 -19.84
C LEU A 222 1.14 -6.54 -20.13
N GLY A 223 2.34 -6.18 -19.70
CA GLY A 223 3.56 -6.97 -19.90
C GLY A 223 4.27 -6.70 -21.23
N LYS A 224 3.66 -5.95 -22.17
CA LYS A 224 4.33 -5.53 -23.40
C LYS A 224 5.42 -4.48 -23.18
N ASP A 225 5.28 -3.63 -22.16
CA ASP A 225 6.32 -2.69 -21.75
C ASP A 225 7.17 -3.25 -20.59
N ASP A 226 8.12 -2.44 -20.15
CA ASP A 226 9.03 -2.72 -19.02
C ASP A 226 8.46 -2.30 -17.65
N LYS A 227 7.18 -1.92 -17.59
CA LYS A 227 6.54 -1.36 -16.39
C LYS A 227 5.45 -2.25 -15.83
N ALA A 228 5.13 -3.36 -16.48
CA ALA A 228 4.11 -4.32 -16.04
C ALA A 228 4.64 -5.75 -16.02
N TRP A 229 4.11 -6.52 -15.07
CA TRP A 229 4.35 -7.95 -14.88
C TRP A 229 2.98 -8.61 -14.80
N ALA A 230 2.66 -9.44 -15.79
CA ALA A 230 1.29 -9.93 -15.94
C ALA A 230 1.24 -11.40 -16.39
N MET A 231 0.09 -12.01 -16.14
CA MET A 231 -0.36 -13.22 -16.80
C MET A 231 -1.48 -12.85 -17.77
N TYR A 232 -1.33 -13.18 -19.05
CA TYR A 232 -2.45 -13.16 -20.00
C TYR A 232 -2.97 -14.57 -20.22
N VAL A 233 -4.27 -14.70 -20.46
CA VAL A 233 -4.96 -15.99 -20.45
C VAL A 233 -6.14 -16.01 -21.41
N ASP A 234 -6.17 -17.03 -22.27
CA ASP A 234 -7.31 -17.35 -23.13
C ASP A 234 -8.21 -18.42 -22.47
N ASN A 235 -9.12 -19.03 -23.23
CA ASN A 235 -10.00 -20.08 -22.73
C ASN A 235 -9.32 -21.46 -22.54
N ASN A 236 -8.06 -21.61 -22.95
CA ASN A 236 -7.33 -22.87 -22.94
C ASN A 236 -6.07 -22.82 -22.06
N ARG A 237 -5.39 -21.68 -21.98
CA ARG A 237 -4.02 -21.57 -21.48
C ARG A 237 -3.67 -20.15 -21.06
N SER A 238 -2.64 -20.06 -20.23
CA SER A 238 -2.02 -18.80 -19.84
C SER A 238 -0.53 -18.74 -20.20
N TRP A 239 0.00 -17.52 -20.17
CA TRP A 239 1.42 -17.20 -20.28
C TRP A 239 1.74 -16.01 -19.38
N PHE A 240 2.97 -15.95 -18.89
CA PHE A 240 3.48 -14.76 -18.22
C PHE A 240 4.12 -13.82 -19.24
N MET A 241 3.99 -12.51 -19.01
CA MET A 241 4.55 -11.48 -19.87
C MET A 241 5.14 -10.30 -19.09
N HIS A 242 6.37 -9.93 -19.47
CA HIS A 242 7.05 -8.71 -19.06
C HIS A 242 8.07 -8.33 -20.14
N CYS A 243 8.25 -7.03 -20.44
CA CYS A 243 9.13 -6.56 -21.51
C CYS A 243 8.86 -7.24 -22.88
N ASN A 244 7.59 -7.53 -23.18
CA ASN A 244 7.17 -8.27 -24.38
C ASN A 244 7.82 -9.67 -24.51
N SER A 245 8.37 -10.20 -23.42
CA SER A 245 8.88 -11.56 -23.31
C SER A 245 7.81 -12.47 -22.74
N HIS A 246 7.56 -13.60 -23.40
CA HIS A 246 6.52 -14.55 -23.03
C HIS A 246 7.15 -15.80 -22.42
N THR A 247 6.75 -16.18 -21.21
CA THR A 247 7.34 -17.32 -20.49
C THR A 247 6.28 -18.22 -19.87
N ASN A 248 6.69 -19.47 -19.60
CA ASN A 248 5.92 -20.44 -18.79
C ASN A 248 4.46 -20.66 -19.22
N ARG A 249 4.26 -21.04 -20.49
CA ARG A 249 2.94 -21.50 -20.96
C ARG A 249 2.38 -22.58 -20.04
N THR A 250 1.16 -22.37 -19.55
CA THR A 250 0.48 -23.32 -18.66
C THR A 250 -0.91 -23.61 -19.20
N GLU A 251 -1.30 -24.89 -19.21
CA GLU A 251 -2.67 -25.30 -19.59
C GLU A 251 -3.68 -24.88 -18.51
N GLY A 252 -4.93 -24.69 -18.92
CA GLY A 252 -5.97 -24.14 -18.07
C GLY A 252 -6.16 -22.65 -18.37
N GLY A 253 -7.36 -22.31 -18.81
CA GLY A 253 -7.74 -20.95 -19.18
C GLY A 253 -8.88 -20.40 -18.33
N VAL A 254 -9.43 -19.27 -18.77
CA VAL A 254 -10.57 -18.64 -18.12
C VAL A 254 -11.84 -18.78 -18.95
N SER A 255 -12.98 -18.71 -18.28
CA SER A 255 -14.29 -18.60 -18.91
C SER A 255 -15.18 -17.74 -18.01
N LYS A 256 -16.41 -17.44 -18.45
CA LYS A 256 -17.37 -16.73 -17.60
C LYS A 256 -17.55 -17.47 -16.27
N GLY A 257 -17.43 -16.74 -15.17
CA GLY A 257 -17.50 -17.26 -13.80
C GLY A 257 -16.17 -17.73 -13.22
N ALA A 258 -15.07 -17.70 -13.99
CA ALA A 258 -13.75 -17.98 -13.48
C ALA A 258 -13.25 -16.85 -12.56
N THR A 259 -12.36 -17.19 -11.65
CA THR A 259 -11.68 -16.24 -10.77
C THR A 259 -10.18 -16.29 -11.02
N VAL A 260 -9.55 -15.12 -11.16
CA VAL A 260 -8.10 -14.97 -11.30
C VAL A 260 -7.54 -14.29 -10.05
N GLY A 261 -6.71 -15.01 -9.30
CA GLY A 261 -6.02 -14.51 -8.11
C GLY A 261 -4.63 -14.01 -8.45
N VAL A 262 -4.23 -12.89 -7.82
CA VAL A 262 -2.88 -12.32 -7.95
C VAL A 262 -2.28 -12.21 -6.55
N LEU A 263 -1.16 -12.91 -6.31
CA LEU A 263 -0.40 -12.87 -5.07
C LEU A 263 0.92 -12.14 -5.29
N LEU A 264 1.03 -10.94 -4.73
CA LEU A 264 2.24 -10.14 -4.71
C LEU A 264 2.92 -10.28 -3.35
N ASP A 265 4.01 -11.04 -3.28
CA ASP A 265 4.83 -11.21 -2.07
C ASP A 265 6.10 -10.36 -2.20
N LEU A 266 6.06 -9.14 -1.65
CA LEU A 266 7.21 -8.22 -1.66
C LEU A 266 8.25 -8.54 -0.58
N ASN A 267 7.95 -9.50 0.30
CA ASN A 267 8.94 -10.00 1.27
C ASN A 267 9.84 -11.06 0.61
N LYS A 268 9.27 -11.91 -0.24
CA LYS A 268 10.01 -12.91 -1.03
C LYS A 268 10.38 -12.42 -2.43
N HIS A 269 9.97 -11.21 -2.80
CA HIS A 269 10.17 -10.63 -4.12
C HIS A 269 9.62 -11.51 -5.25
N ASN A 270 8.41 -12.05 -5.08
CA ASN A 270 7.77 -12.87 -6.11
C ASN A 270 6.35 -12.40 -6.47
N LEU A 271 5.90 -12.79 -7.66
CA LEU A 271 4.53 -12.63 -8.15
C LEU A 271 3.99 -13.99 -8.58
N THR A 272 2.84 -14.40 -8.06
CA THR A 272 2.21 -15.69 -8.33
C THR A 272 0.76 -15.51 -8.74
N PHE A 273 0.28 -16.34 -9.67
CA PHE A 273 -1.08 -16.27 -10.20
C PHE A 273 -1.87 -17.54 -9.87
N TYR A 274 -3.18 -17.38 -9.74
CA TYR A 274 -4.13 -18.45 -9.46
C TYR A 274 -5.31 -18.36 -10.42
N ILE A 275 -5.84 -19.50 -10.85
CA ILE A 275 -7.13 -19.60 -11.54
C ILE A 275 -8.02 -20.54 -10.73
N ASN A 276 -9.19 -20.06 -10.33
CA ASN A 276 -10.16 -20.81 -9.51
C ASN A 276 -9.53 -21.40 -8.23
N GLY A 277 -8.68 -20.62 -7.56
CA GLY A 277 -7.97 -21.02 -6.34
C GLY A 277 -6.80 -21.99 -6.54
N GLN A 278 -6.51 -22.43 -7.78
CA GLN A 278 -5.36 -23.28 -8.09
C GLN A 278 -4.23 -22.45 -8.67
N GLN A 279 -2.99 -22.71 -8.23
CA GLN A 279 -1.83 -21.98 -8.74
C GLN A 279 -1.66 -22.24 -10.24
N GLN A 280 -1.57 -21.17 -11.02
CA GLN A 280 -1.47 -21.23 -12.47
C GLN A 280 -0.01 -21.15 -12.90
N GLY A 281 0.65 -22.31 -12.97
CA GLY A 281 2.06 -22.43 -13.34
C GLY A 281 3.02 -22.27 -12.14
N PRO A 282 4.34 -22.15 -12.38
CA PRO A 282 5.31 -21.83 -11.32
C PRO A 282 5.15 -20.37 -10.85
N PRO A 283 5.85 -19.94 -9.78
CA PRO A 283 6.03 -18.51 -9.49
C PRO A 283 6.45 -17.77 -10.76
N ALA A 284 5.72 -16.71 -11.11
CA ALA A 284 5.77 -16.13 -12.45
C ALA A 284 6.97 -15.20 -12.64
N PHE A 285 7.26 -14.41 -11.61
CA PHE A 285 8.35 -13.45 -11.61
C PHE A 285 9.04 -13.46 -10.25
N GLU A 286 10.36 -13.28 -10.28
CA GLU A 286 11.24 -13.19 -9.12
C GLU A 286 11.97 -11.84 -9.14
N ASN A 287 12.51 -11.42 -7.99
CA ASN A 287 13.19 -10.15 -7.80
C ASN A 287 12.31 -8.93 -8.13
N ILE A 288 11.00 -9.03 -7.85
CA ILE A 288 10.08 -7.90 -8.01
C ILE A 288 10.23 -6.92 -6.83
N GLU A 289 10.59 -5.67 -7.13
CA GLU A 289 10.93 -4.65 -6.12
C GLU A 289 10.32 -3.28 -6.41
N GLY A 290 10.09 -2.49 -5.38
CA GLY A 290 9.55 -1.13 -5.46
C GLY A 290 8.03 -1.06 -5.32
N VAL A 291 7.42 -0.01 -5.87
CA VAL A 291 5.99 0.26 -5.75
C VAL A 291 5.20 -0.34 -6.92
N PHE A 292 4.14 -1.07 -6.64
CA PHE A 292 3.27 -1.72 -7.61
C PHE A 292 1.80 -1.43 -7.36
N MET A 293 1.06 -1.25 -8.44
CA MET A 293 -0.40 -1.13 -8.41
C MET A 293 -1.00 -2.39 -9.03
N PRO A 294 -2.12 -2.92 -8.52
CA PRO A 294 -2.93 -3.90 -9.23
C PRO A 294 -3.24 -3.40 -10.64
N ALA A 295 -3.12 -4.27 -11.64
CA ALA A 295 -3.25 -3.89 -13.03
C ALA A 295 -4.08 -4.91 -13.81
N LEU A 296 -4.91 -4.39 -14.71
CA LEU A 296 -5.74 -5.17 -15.62
C LEU A 296 -5.64 -4.56 -17.03
N SER A 297 -5.49 -5.41 -18.05
CA SER A 297 -5.78 -5.02 -19.43
C SER A 297 -6.77 -5.96 -20.09
N LEU A 298 -7.74 -5.40 -20.79
CA LEU A 298 -8.75 -6.14 -21.52
C LEU A 298 -9.33 -5.34 -22.67
N ASN A 299 -10.04 -6.03 -23.56
CA ASN A 299 -10.85 -5.45 -24.62
C ASN A 299 -12.35 -5.65 -24.36
N ARG A 300 -13.18 -5.21 -25.32
CA ARG A 300 -14.65 -5.21 -25.23
C ARG A 300 -15.31 -6.57 -25.06
N ASN A 301 -14.59 -7.66 -25.31
CA ASN A 301 -15.13 -9.01 -25.21
C ASN A 301 -15.05 -9.58 -23.78
N VAL A 302 -14.42 -8.85 -22.86
CA VAL A 302 -14.25 -9.27 -21.47
C VAL A 302 -14.88 -8.24 -20.55
N GLN A 303 -15.43 -8.70 -19.43
CA GLN A 303 -15.78 -7.88 -18.28
C GLN A 303 -15.30 -8.57 -17.02
N VAL A 304 -14.71 -7.79 -16.12
CA VAL A 304 -14.11 -8.30 -14.88
C VAL A 304 -14.58 -7.48 -13.70
N ASN A 305 -14.88 -8.14 -12.57
CA ASN A 305 -15.17 -7.53 -11.29
C ASN A 305 -14.01 -7.79 -10.30
N LEU A 306 -13.50 -6.74 -9.66
CA LEU A 306 -12.42 -6.77 -8.69
C LEU A 306 -12.95 -7.06 -7.29
N GLN A 307 -12.31 -8.00 -6.59
CA GLN A 307 -12.59 -8.37 -5.21
C GLN A 307 -11.31 -8.18 -4.37
N SER A 308 -11.18 -6.99 -3.78
CA SER A 308 -10.01 -6.63 -2.94
C SER A 308 -10.14 -7.08 -1.48
N SER A 309 -11.36 -7.23 -0.95
CA SER A 309 -11.57 -7.82 0.38
C SER A 309 -11.98 -9.28 0.27
N HIS A 310 -11.12 -10.19 0.71
CA HIS A 310 -11.60 -11.46 1.21
C HIS A 310 -11.95 -11.29 2.69
N THR A 311 -13.22 -11.54 3.03
CA THR A 311 -13.72 -11.70 4.39
C THR A 311 -13.29 -13.02 5.03
N ASP A 312 -12.41 -13.81 4.39
CA ASP A 312 -11.90 -15.06 4.94
C ASP A 312 -10.37 -15.06 5.16
N PRO A 313 -9.92 -14.65 6.35
CA PRO A 313 -8.54 -14.77 6.79
C PRO A 313 -7.95 -16.19 6.74
N PHE A 314 -8.76 -17.24 6.60
CA PHE A 314 -8.28 -18.63 6.53
C PHE A 314 -7.72 -18.99 5.15
N GLN A 315 -8.36 -18.57 4.04
CA GLN A 315 -7.83 -18.84 2.70
C GLN A 315 -6.50 -18.11 2.44
N LEU A 316 -6.39 -16.85 2.89
CA LEU A 316 -5.12 -16.12 2.81
C LEU A 316 -4.02 -16.79 3.65
N LYS A 317 -4.37 -17.33 4.83
CA LYS A 317 -3.43 -18.12 5.65
C LYS A 317 -2.99 -19.41 4.98
N GLU A 318 -3.89 -20.14 4.30
CA GLU A 318 -3.54 -21.37 3.56
C GLU A 318 -2.73 -21.08 2.29
N LEU A 319 -3.00 -19.99 1.59
CA LEU A 319 -2.21 -19.50 0.45
C LEU A 319 -0.81 -19.04 0.90
N ILE A 320 -0.72 -18.29 2.00
CA ILE A 320 0.57 -17.90 2.58
C ILE A 320 1.31 -19.14 3.12
N ALA A 321 0.62 -20.07 3.79
CA ALA A 321 1.21 -21.30 4.32
C ALA A 321 1.72 -22.25 3.22
N SER A 322 0.99 -22.38 2.11
CA SER A 322 1.44 -23.17 0.95
C SER A 322 2.62 -22.52 0.23
N SER A 323 2.69 -21.19 0.18
CA SER A 323 3.88 -20.46 -0.30
C SER A 323 5.10 -20.58 0.65
N MET A 324 4.88 -20.96 1.92
CA MET A 324 5.91 -21.08 2.95
C MET A 324 6.53 -22.49 3.06
N GLY A 325 6.20 -23.43 2.17
CA GLY A 325 6.92 -24.69 1.93
C GLY A 325 7.62 -25.30 3.15
N SER A 326 6.94 -26.25 3.81
CA SER A 326 7.46 -27.24 4.77
C SER A 326 8.95 -27.14 5.16
N GLN A 327 9.21 -26.62 6.36
CA GLN A 327 10.36 -27.05 7.17
C GLN A 327 9.91 -28.14 8.15
#